data_AF-A0A7S0VBR2-F1
#
_entry.id   AF-A0A7S0VBR2-F1
#
_cell.length_a   1.000
_cell.length_b   1.000
_cell.length_c   1.000
_cell.angle_alpha   90.00
_cell.angle_beta   90.00
_cell.angle_gamma   90.00
#
_symmetry.space_group_name_H-M   'P 1'
#
loop_
_entity.id
_entity.type
_entity.pdbx_description
1 polymer ?
#
loop_
_entity_poly.entity_id
_entity_poly.type
_entity_poly.pdbx_seq_one_letter_code
_entity_poly.pdbx_strand_id
1 'polypeptide(L)'
;HGDLKSAAQLLDKLAGAFIEPLCVQPTFVVDYPLCMSPLAKAHRARGGLSERFEFFVLGRELANAYTELNDPREQRLRFEQQSRMREAGDGDAHSVDYAFCDALELGMPPTAGWGLGV
;
A
#
# COMPACT_ATOMS: atom_id res chain seq x y z
N HIS A 1 4.20 13.60 -20.60
CA HIS A 1 4.08 13.59 -19.13
C HIS A 1 2.63 13.33 -18.78
N GLY A 2 2.30 12.10 -18.38
CA GLY A 2 0.92 11.72 -18.04
C GLY A 2 0.45 12.45 -16.78
N ASP A 3 -0.78 12.95 -16.82
CA ASP A 3 -1.46 13.61 -15.70
C ASP A 3 -1.30 12.79 -14.42
N LEU A 4 -0.78 13.43 -13.38
CA LEU A 4 -0.75 12.88 -12.03
C LEU A 4 -2.17 12.97 -11.45
N LYS A 5 -2.85 11.83 -11.32
CA LYS A 5 -4.29 11.77 -11.03
C LYS A 5 -4.61 11.63 -9.55
N SER A 6 -3.66 11.21 -8.71
CA SER A 6 -3.91 11.01 -7.27
C SER A 6 -2.74 11.40 -6.37
N ALA A 7 -3.03 11.67 -5.09
CA ALA A 7 -2.01 11.97 -4.08
C ALA A 7 -1.02 10.82 -3.89
N ALA A 8 -1.49 9.57 -4.02
CA ALA A 8 -0.62 8.39 -3.94
C ALA A 8 0.42 8.38 -5.07
N GLN A 9 0.00 8.67 -6.31
CA GLN A 9 0.91 8.74 -7.47
C GLN A 9 1.93 9.89 -7.35
N LEU A 10 1.54 11.01 -6.74
CA LEU A 10 2.47 12.12 -6.47
C LEU A 10 3.53 11.71 -5.44
N LEU A 11 3.10 11.10 -4.33
CA LEU A 11 3.99 10.64 -3.27
C LEU A 11 4.96 9.57 -3.78
N ASP A 12 4.47 8.63 -4.58
CA ASP A 12 5.26 7.59 -5.24
C ASP A 12 6.39 8.21 -6.09
N LYS A 13 6.05 9.15 -6.99
CA LYS A 13 7.08 9.84 -7.80
C LYS A 13 8.08 10.64 -6.97
N LEU A 14 7.63 11.27 -5.89
CA LEU A 14 8.53 11.98 -4.98
C LEU A 14 9.47 11.02 -4.24
N ALA A 15 8.96 9.88 -3.79
CA ALA A 15 9.77 8.83 -3.17
C ALA A 15 10.81 8.30 -4.16
N GLY A 16 10.41 7.97 -5.39
CA GLY A 16 11.32 7.53 -6.44
C GLY A 16 12.38 8.56 -6.83
N ALA A 17 12.07 9.85 -6.76
CA ALA A 17 13.04 10.90 -7.08
C ALA A 17 13.99 11.25 -5.92
N PHE A 18 13.52 11.19 -4.68
CA PHE A 18 14.23 11.77 -3.53
C PHE A 18 14.62 10.78 -2.43
N ILE A 19 13.95 9.63 -2.33
CA ILE A 19 14.18 8.64 -1.27
C ILE A 19 14.92 7.43 -1.84
N GLU A 20 14.40 6.80 -2.89
CA GLU A 20 14.97 5.57 -3.45
C GLU A 20 16.46 5.70 -3.81
N PRO A 21 16.93 6.81 -4.45
CA PRO A 21 18.36 6.95 -4.79
C PRO A 21 19.29 7.01 -3.57
N LEU A 22 18.77 7.30 -2.37
CA LEU A 22 19.54 7.33 -1.13
C LEU A 22 19.74 5.93 -0.53
N CYS A 23 18.91 4.95 -0.92
CA CYS A 23 18.94 3.58 -0.41
C CYS A 23 20.02 2.73 -1.07
N VAL A 24 21.29 3.17 -1.00
CA VAL A 24 22.43 2.44 -1.59
C VAL A 24 22.69 1.14 -0.83
N GLN A 25 22.74 1.22 0.49
CA GLN A 25 22.85 0.05 1.37
C GLN A 25 21.48 -0.54 1.68
N PRO A 26 21.40 -1.80 2.16
CA PRO A 26 20.18 -2.39 2.70
C PRO A 26 19.42 -1.43 3.63
N THR A 27 18.29 -0.91 3.16
CA THR A 27 17.54 0.14 3.84
C THR A 27 16.06 -0.23 3.88
N PHE A 28 15.45 -0.11 5.05
CA PHE A 28 14.00 -0.17 5.18
C PHE A 28 13.43 1.24 5.11
N VAL A 29 12.55 1.47 4.14
CA VAL A 29 11.64 2.62 4.16
C VAL A 29 10.37 2.14 4.83
N VAL A 30 9.89 2.86 5.84
CA VAL A 30 8.81 2.41 6.74
C VAL A 30 7.71 3.45 6.85
N ASP A 31 6.54 3.01 7.30
CA ASP A 31 5.41 3.86 7.68
C ASP A 31 4.82 4.67 6.52
N TYR A 32 4.47 3.96 5.45
CA TYR A 32 3.92 4.56 4.24
C TYR A 32 2.56 5.24 4.53
N PRO A 33 2.25 6.35 3.85
CA PRO A 33 0.93 6.96 3.89
C PRO A 33 -0.17 5.95 3.55
N LEU A 34 -1.29 6.03 4.27
CA LEU A 34 -2.40 5.08 4.12
C LEU A 34 -3.01 5.11 2.71
N CYS A 35 -3.02 6.27 2.06
CA CYS A 35 -3.50 6.44 0.70
C CYS A 35 -2.70 5.66 -0.34
N MET A 36 -1.46 5.25 -0.02
CA MET A 36 -0.61 4.42 -0.88
C MET A 36 -0.70 2.93 -0.56
N SER A 37 -1.42 2.55 0.50
CA SER A 37 -1.33 1.22 1.11
C SER A 37 -2.73 0.65 1.38
N PRO A 38 -3.49 0.32 0.32
CA PRO A 38 -4.90 -0.08 0.42
C PRO A 38 -5.11 -1.33 1.27
N LEU A 39 -4.16 -2.27 1.28
CA LEU A 39 -4.23 -3.53 2.02
C LEU A 39 -3.51 -3.49 3.37
N ALA A 40 -2.69 -2.47 3.63
CA ALA A 40 -1.93 -2.38 4.86
C ALA A 40 -2.80 -1.83 6.00
N LYS A 41 -2.66 -2.42 7.19
CA LYS A 41 -3.31 -1.94 8.40
C LYS A 41 -2.84 -0.53 8.75
N ALA A 42 -3.75 0.30 9.24
CA ALA A 42 -3.42 1.64 9.72
C ALA A 42 -2.42 1.56 10.89
N HIS A 43 -1.50 2.52 10.96
CA HIS A 43 -0.45 2.53 11.96
C HIS A 43 -1.00 2.79 13.37
N ARG A 44 -0.71 1.90 14.32
CA ARG A 44 -1.29 1.91 15.69
C ARG A 44 -1.12 3.22 16.47
N ALA A 45 -0.08 3.99 16.18
CA ALA A 45 0.28 5.22 16.90
C ALA A 45 0.44 6.48 16.02
N ARG A 46 0.30 6.38 14.70
CA ARG A 46 0.63 7.48 13.76
C ARG A 46 -0.48 7.61 12.73
N GLY A 47 -1.43 8.51 13.02
CA GLY A 47 -2.60 8.72 12.17
C GLY A 47 -2.20 9.07 10.73
N GLY A 48 -2.91 8.48 9.77
CA GLY A 48 -2.65 8.68 8.33
C GLY A 48 -1.53 7.82 7.73
N LEU A 49 -0.79 7.06 8.53
CA LEU A 49 0.22 6.11 8.08
C LEU A 49 -0.28 4.66 8.20
N SER A 50 0.46 3.75 7.59
CA SER A 50 0.23 2.30 7.61
C SER A 50 1.42 1.56 8.23
N GLU A 51 1.19 0.35 8.72
CA GLU A 51 2.26 -0.53 9.22
C GLU A 51 2.89 -1.30 8.05
N ARG A 52 3.55 -0.57 7.15
CA ARG A 52 4.18 -1.08 5.92
C ARG A 52 5.66 -0.74 5.91
N PHE A 53 6.46 -1.62 5.33
CA PHE A 53 7.82 -1.32 4.92
C PHE A 53 8.11 -1.83 3.51
N GLU A 54 9.06 -1.17 2.87
CA GLU A 54 9.74 -1.66 1.67
C GLU A 54 11.23 -1.78 1.95
N PHE A 55 11.85 -2.81 1.39
CA PHE A 55 13.27 -3.08 1.53
C PHE A 55 13.99 -2.73 0.23
N PHE A 56 14.92 -1.78 0.32
CA PHE A 56 15.68 -1.27 -0.82
C PHE A 56 17.16 -1.63 -0.72
N VAL A 57 17.77 -1.94 -1.87
CA VAL A 57 19.22 -2.12 -2.05
C VAL A 57 19.63 -1.52 -3.39
N LEU A 58 20.72 -0.74 -3.42
CA LEU A 58 21.20 -0.05 -4.62
C LEU A 58 20.11 0.81 -5.31
N GLY A 59 19.26 1.44 -4.50
CA GLY A 59 18.15 2.27 -4.95
C GLY A 59 17.05 1.52 -5.69
N ARG A 60 16.90 0.21 -5.45
CA ARG A 60 15.83 -0.62 -6.01
C ARG A 60 15.08 -1.33 -4.91
N GLU A 61 13.76 -1.37 -5.04
CA GLU A 61 12.90 -2.17 -4.17
C GLU A 61 13.19 -3.66 -4.42
N LEU A 62 13.44 -4.40 -3.35
CA LEU A 62 13.56 -5.85 -3.36
C LEU A 62 12.36 -6.53 -2.70
N ALA A 63 11.75 -5.88 -1.71
CA ALA A 63 10.69 -6.48 -0.93
C ALA A 63 9.67 -5.46 -0.41
N ASN A 64 8.43 -5.92 -0.24
CA ASN A 64 7.33 -5.15 0.32
C ASN A 64 6.61 -5.99 1.38
N ALA A 65 6.32 -5.39 2.52
CA ALA A 65 5.62 -6.06 3.61
C ALA A 65 4.75 -5.10 4.39
N TYR A 66 3.71 -5.65 5.00
CA TYR A 66 2.84 -4.90 5.87
C TYR A 66 2.13 -5.81 6.86
N THR A 67 1.69 -5.21 7.96
CA THR A 67 0.63 -5.81 8.77
C THR A 67 -0.65 -5.80 7.94
N GLU A 68 -1.27 -6.96 7.77
CA GLU A 68 -2.44 -7.13 6.92
C GLU A 68 -3.65 -6.42 7.52
N LEU A 69 -4.40 -5.71 6.68
CA LEU A 69 -5.70 -5.18 7.07
C LEU A 69 -6.67 -6.36 7.23
N ASN A 70 -7.06 -6.61 8.49
CA ASN A 70 -7.95 -7.70 8.86
C ASN A 70 -9.35 -7.26 9.31
N ASP A 71 -9.70 -5.98 9.16
CA ASP A 71 -11.07 -5.50 9.34
C ASP A 71 -11.82 -5.55 8.00
N PRO A 72 -12.84 -6.42 7.85
CA PRO A 72 -13.56 -6.59 6.60
C PRO A 72 -14.33 -5.33 6.18
N ARG A 73 -14.83 -4.54 7.13
CA ARG A 73 -15.60 -3.31 6.82
C ARG A 73 -14.67 -2.24 6.27
N GLU A 74 -13.51 -2.09 6.89
CA GLU A 74 -12.49 -1.16 6.42
C GLU A 74 -11.96 -1.59 5.05
N GLN A 75 -11.68 -2.88 4.86
CA GLN A 75 -11.20 -3.40 3.58
C GLN A 75 -12.21 -3.15 2.45
N ARG A 76 -13.51 -3.39 2.70
CA ARG A 76 -14.57 -3.13 1.73
C ARG A 76 -14.65 -1.64 1.36
N LEU A 77 -14.59 -0.75 2.35
CA LEU A 77 -14.58 0.70 2.11
C LEU A 77 -13.39 1.12 1.22
N ARG A 78 -12.20 0.57 1.48
CA ARG A 78 -11.00 0.88 0.69
C ARG A 78 -11.11 0.35 -0.75
N PHE A 79 -11.66 -0.84 -0.95
CA PHE A 79 -11.93 -1.34 -2.30
C PHE A 79 -12.95 -0.49 -3.05
N GLU A 80 -14.02 -0.04 -2.40
CA GLU A 80 -14.99 0.87 -3.02
C GLU A 80 -14.34 2.19 -3.44
N GLN A 81 -13.42 2.73 -2.62
CA GLN A 81 -12.64 3.91 -2.97
C GLN A 81 -11.75 3.65 -4.19
N GLN A 82 -11.05 2.51 -4.25
CA GLN A 82 -10.25 2.15 -5.41
C GLN A 82 -11.09 1.95 -6.67
N SER A 83 -12.27 1.36 -6.57
CA SER A 83 -13.21 1.24 -7.69
C SER A 83 -13.60 2.60 -8.25
N ARG A 84 -13.86 3.58 -7.38
CA ARG A 84 -14.15 4.97 -7.81
C ARG A 84 -12.94 5.63 -8.49
N MET A 85 -11.72 5.38 -7.98
CA MET A 85 -10.49 5.87 -8.62
C MET A 85 -10.30 5.25 -10.02
N ARG A 86 -10.62 3.97 -10.16
CA ARG A 86 -10.61 3.27 -11.45
C ARG A 86 -11.60 3.86 -12.44
N GLU A 87 -12.83 4.13 -12.01
CA GLU A 87 -13.86 4.80 -12.82
C GLU A 87 -13.43 6.22 -13.22
N ALA A 88 -12.66 6.91 -12.38
CA ALA A 88 -12.03 8.20 -12.68
C ALA A 88 -10.79 8.10 -13.61
N GLY A 89 -10.44 6.90 -14.07
CA GLY A 89 -9.39 6.66 -15.05
C GLY A 89 -8.01 6.37 -14.47
N ASP A 90 -7.93 5.90 -13.21
CA ASP A 90 -6.73 5.30 -12.64
C ASP A 90 -6.64 3.82 -13.06
N GLY A 91 -5.76 3.51 -14.00
CA GLY A 91 -5.64 2.16 -14.58
C GLY A 91 -5.07 1.12 -13.62
N ASP A 92 -4.38 1.56 -12.57
CA ASP A 92 -3.68 0.72 -11.60
C ASP A 92 -4.54 0.42 -10.35
N ALA A 93 -5.71 1.06 -10.23
CA ALA A 93 -6.61 0.86 -9.11
C ALA A 93 -7.35 -0.48 -9.19
N HIS A 94 -7.42 -1.21 -8.07
CA HIS A 94 -8.07 -2.51 -8.01
C HIS A 94 -9.60 -2.39 -8.05
N SER A 95 -10.26 -3.42 -8.60
CA SER A 95 -11.71 -3.63 -8.45
C SER A 95 -12.04 -4.19 -7.06
N VAL A 96 -13.30 -4.06 -6.65
CA VAL A 96 -13.79 -4.66 -5.40
C VAL A 96 -13.77 -6.19 -5.48
N ASP A 97 -13.06 -6.82 -4.55
CA ASP A 97 -13.13 -8.28 -4.33
C ASP A 97 -14.03 -8.58 -3.12
N TYR A 98 -15.29 -8.88 -3.43
CA TYR A 98 -16.28 -9.21 -2.39
C TYR A 98 -15.98 -10.55 -1.73
N ALA A 99 -15.47 -11.54 -2.47
CA ALA A 99 -15.16 -12.85 -1.90
C ALA A 99 -14.02 -12.76 -0.88
N PHE A 100 -13.02 -11.92 -1.15
CA PHE A 100 -11.96 -11.62 -0.18
C PHE A 100 -12.52 -10.94 1.08
N CYS A 101 -13.42 -9.96 0.94
CA CYS A 101 -14.06 -9.32 2.09
C CYS A 101 -14.88 -10.32 2.92
N ASP A 102 -15.64 -11.19 2.26
CA ASP A 102 -16.45 -12.21 2.92
C ASP A 102 -15.56 -13.23 3.66
N ALA A 103 -14.39 -13.57 3.10
CA ALA A 103 -13.40 -14.40 3.79
C ALA A 103 -12.82 -13.71 5.04
N LEU A 104 -12.56 -12.40 4.99
CA LEU A 104 -12.12 -11.63 6.16
C LEU A 104 -13.19 -11.60 7.28
N GLU A 105 -14.49 -11.62 6.92
CA GLU A 105 -15.59 -11.69 7.89
C GLU A 105 -15.61 -13.00 8.70
N LEU A 106 -15.01 -14.08 8.19
CA LEU A 106 -14.84 -15.33 8.95
C LEU A 106 -13.77 -15.22 10.05
N GLY A 107 -12.97 -14.16 10.04
CA GLY A 107 -11.98 -13.86 11.05
C GLY A 107 -10.55 -14.19 10.62
N MET A 108 -9.88 -13.23 10.00
CA MET A 108 -8.44 -13.30 9.78
C MET A 108 -7.68 -12.89 11.08
N PRO A 109 -6.79 -13.74 11.62
CA PRO A 109 -5.95 -13.39 12.76
C PRO A 109 -5.06 -12.16 12.47
N PRO A 110 -4.52 -11.48 13.49
CA PRO A 110 -3.45 -10.50 13.29
C PRO A 110 -2.29 -11.15 12.51
N THR A 111 -2.10 -10.69 11.27
CA THR A 111 -1.19 -11.31 10.29
C THR A 111 -0.30 -10.24 9.66
N ALA A 112 0.89 -10.64 9.21
CA ALA A 112 1.75 -9.81 8.37
C ALA A 112 2.11 -10.59 7.10
N GLY A 113 2.01 -9.92 5.96
CA GLY A 113 2.40 -10.45 4.66
C GLY A 113 3.70 -9.82 4.18
N TRP A 114 4.36 -10.52 3.26
CA TRP A 114 5.58 -10.05 2.61
C TRP A 114 5.74 -10.67 1.22
N GLY A 115 6.32 -9.91 0.30
CA GLY A 115 6.77 -10.38 -1.00
C GLY A 115 8.18 -9.89 -1.33
N LEU A 116 8.94 -10.71 -2.07
CA LEU A 116 10.29 -10.39 -2.56
C LEU A 116 10.39 -10.68 -4.05
N GLY A 117 10.96 -9.73 -4.78
CA GLY A 117 11.40 -9.94 -6.16
C GLY A 117 12.70 -10.74 -6.18
N VAL A 118 12.65 -11.94 -6.76
CA VAL A 118 13.82 -12.83 -6.98
C VAL A 118 14.43 -12.56 -8.36
#